data_AF-A0A7J6MGC5-F1
#
_entry.id   AF-A0A7J6MGC5-F1
#
_cell.length_a   1.000
_cell.length_b   1.000
_cell.length_c   1.000
_cell.angle_alpha   90.00
_cell.angle_beta   90.00
_cell.angle_gamma   90.00
#
_symmetry.space_group_name_H-M   'P 1'
#
loop_
_entity.id
_entity.type
_entity.pdbx_description
1 polymer ?
#
loop_
_entity_poly.entity_id
_entity_poly.type
_entity_poly.pdbx_seq_one_letter_code
_entity_poly.pdbx_strand_id
1 'polypeptide(L)'
;MASFASRRLQKERAEWRKDHPFGFSAKPMANPDGKGQNLFRWICGIPGRAGTPWEGATYKLTMDFSEDYPGKPPKCKFVFVNGKVLFHPNIYPSGTVCLSILNEDEDWKPSITIKQILLGVQDLLDNPNSASPAQAEPFQLFTQNKEEYLRRVKQQAKDVANGGQKLFRITVVVDFMTPHTVLLATTKPFAKDAVDAIKLICEEHGLLFEKLEGYKDRAELYEAVASAEACIVRSDVCDEEFFSHAKKLKVLVRAGAGVDAIDLPAATNHGVCVQNTPGQNSNAVAELAFGMLLAHKRNHFDGNSGTEIRGSSLGLYGCGNVSRFMILAAQGFGMDIYAFDPFLTPDQIADLGAEPLYDVPSIFKCDVVSLHVPATRETKRSIDEKLLRSMPKGGILINTARKDIIQEADLLQALAERPDLSYLADDKPDNTEEIKEALGASRVKKQFLVTPKKMGAQTAQANSNSGIAAAKQIVEFFRGGLVKHQVNINGKHF
;
A
#
# COMPACT_ATOMS: atom_id res chain seq x y z
N MET A 1 43.69 13.44 15.02
CA MET A 1 44.27 13.41 13.65
C MET A 1 43.13 13.41 12.64
N ALA A 2 43.23 14.14 11.53
CA ALA A 2 42.18 14.11 10.50
C ALA A 2 42.05 12.69 9.89
N SER A 3 40.81 12.21 9.71
CA SER A 3 40.54 10.90 9.09
C SER A 3 41.12 10.84 7.68
N PHE A 4 41.35 9.62 7.17
CA PHE A 4 41.82 9.44 5.80
C PHE A 4 40.85 10.08 4.80
N ALA A 5 39.54 9.86 5.00
CA ALA A 5 38.47 10.49 4.23
C ALA A 5 38.54 12.02 4.27
N SER A 6 38.70 12.61 5.47
CA SER A 6 38.84 14.06 5.62
C SER A 6 40.04 14.62 4.83
N ARG A 7 41.20 13.95 4.88
CA ARG A 7 42.39 14.37 4.12
C ARG A 7 42.16 14.25 2.61
N ARG A 8 41.51 13.17 2.15
CA ARG A 8 41.16 13.01 0.74
C ARG A 8 40.19 14.11 0.27
N LEU A 9 39.15 14.42 1.03
CA LEU A 9 38.17 15.45 0.68
C LEU A 9 38.77 16.87 0.66
N GLN A 10 39.73 17.15 1.54
CA GLN A 10 40.49 18.41 1.48
C GLN A 10 41.32 18.51 0.19
N LYS A 11 41.93 17.40 -0.25
CA LYS A 11 42.66 17.34 -1.52
C LYS A 11 41.72 17.55 -2.72
N GLU A 12 40.59 16.86 -2.77
CA GLU A 12 39.55 17.05 -3.81
C GLU A 12 39.10 18.52 -3.88
N ARG A 13 38.91 19.17 -2.73
CA ARG A 13 38.53 20.58 -2.66
C ARG A 13 39.62 21.51 -3.20
N ALA A 14 40.87 21.24 -2.88
CA ALA A 14 42.00 22.02 -3.40
C ALA A 14 42.14 21.85 -4.91
N GLU A 15 42.00 20.62 -5.41
CA GLU A 15 42.03 20.30 -6.84
C GLU A 15 40.86 20.95 -7.58
N TRP A 16 39.64 20.87 -7.07
CA TRP A 16 38.46 21.53 -7.67
C TRP A 16 38.65 23.05 -7.80
N ARG A 17 39.24 23.69 -6.79
CA ARG A 17 39.54 25.14 -6.82
C ARG A 17 40.59 25.49 -7.87
N LYS A 18 41.53 24.60 -8.13
CA LYS A 18 42.58 24.78 -9.13
C LYS A 18 42.04 24.57 -10.55
N ASP A 19 41.22 23.53 -10.74
CA ASP A 19 40.71 23.13 -12.04
C ASP A 19 39.33 22.46 -11.90
N HIS A 20 38.30 23.09 -12.46
CA HIS A 20 36.98 22.51 -12.63
C HIS A 20 36.39 22.89 -14.00
N PRO A 21 35.52 22.04 -14.58
CA PRO A 21 34.91 22.34 -15.88
C PRO A 21 34.05 23.60 -15.81
N PHE A 22 34.00 24.36 -16.91
CA PHE A 22 33.24 25.60 -17.00
C PHE A 22 31.76 25.39 -16.65
N GLY A 23 31.19 26.27 -15.84
CA GLY A 23 29.79 26.24 -15.41
C GLY A 23 29.47 25.24 -14.28
N PHE A 24 30.37 24.31 -13.96
CA PHE A 24 30.20 23.42 -12.82
C PHE A 24 30.53 24.10 -11.51
N SER A 25 29.87 23.67 -10.44
CA SER A 25 30.24 24.06 -9.08
C SER A 25 30.21 22.86 -8.14
N ALA A 26 31.10 22.86 -7.15
CA ALA A 26 31.11 21.88 -6.07
C ALA A 26 31.72 22.55 -4.84
N LYS A 27 31.01 22.52 -3.71
CA LYS A 27 31.53 23.07 -2.45
C LYS A 27 30.94 22.38 -1.22
N PRO A 28 31.71 22.25 -0.14
CA PRO A 28 31.19 21.87 1.18
C PRO A 28 30.02 22.78 1.59
N MET A 29 28.96 22.18 2.12
CA MET A 29 27.83 22.90 2.70
C MET A 29 28.21 23.54 4.03
N ALA A 30 27.50 24.59 4.44
CA ALA A 30 27.64 25.12 5.79
C ALA A 30 27.16 24.10 6.82
N ASN A 31 27.77 24.08 8.00
CA ASN A 31 27.25 23.30 9.11
C ASN A 31 25.86 23.81 9.53
N PRO A 32 25.01 22.95 10.13
CA PRO A 32 23.68 23.33 10.58
C PRO A 32 23.64 24.53 11.54
N ASP A 33 24.67 24.65 12.38
CA ASP A 33 24.88 25.75 13.33
C ASP A 33 25.38 27.05 12.69
N GLY A 34 25.57 27.07 11.37
CA GLY A 34 26.13 28.18 10.62
C GLY A 34 27.62 28.43 10.85
N LYS A 35 28.30 27.63 11.68
CA LYS A 35 29.71 27.79 12.02
C LYS A 35 30.55 26.76 11.27
N GLY A 36 31.30 27.24 10.29
CA GLY A 36 32.18 26.39 9.49
C GLY A 36 31.45 25.60 8.41
N GLN A 37 32.10 24.57 7.88
CA GLN A 37 31.65 23.81 6.72
C GLN A 37 31.67 22.31 7.00
N ASN A 38 30.65 21.61 6.49
CA ASN A 38 30.58 20.17 6.52
C ASN A 38 31.38 19.61 5.34
N LEU A 39 32.58 19.10 5.63
CA LEU A 39 33.46 18.54 4.60
C LEU A 39 32.89 17.27 3.95
N PHE A 40 31.99 16.55 4.64
CA PHE A 40 31.38 15.30 4.19
C PHE A 40 30.03 15.50 3.48
N ARG A 41 29.59 16.75 3.30
CA ARG A 41 28.36 17.06 2.55
C ARG A 41 28.56 18.26 1.65
N TRP A 42 28.49 18.03 0.35
CA TRP A 42 28.72 19.06 -0.65
C TRP A 42 27.44 19.38 -1.40
N ILE A 43 27.33 20.64 -1.83
CA ILE A 43 26.35 21.09 -2.82
C ILE A 43 27.09 21.32 -4.13
N CYS A 44 26.58 20.68 -5.19
CA CYS A 44 27.14 20.73 -6.51
C CYS A 44 26.11 21.30 -7.50
N GLY A 45 26.60 21.89 -8.58
CA GLY A 45 25.80 22.38 -9.71
C GLY A 45 26.38 21.86 -11.01
N ILE A 46 25.52 21.25 -11.82
CA ILE A 46 25.86 20.68 -13.13
C ILE A 46 25.14 21.52 -14.20
N PRO A 47 25.84 22.20 -15.11
CA PRO A 47 25.19 22.89 -16.22
C PRO A 47 24.59 21.85 -17.18
N GLY A 48 23.42 22.12 -17.73
CA GLY A 48 22.93 21.35 -18.88
C GLY A 48 23.81 21.59 -20.11
N ARG A 49 24.08 20.54 -20.87
CA ARG A 49 24.93 20.63 -22.06
C ARG A 49 24.19 21.39 -23.18
N ALA A 50 24.91 22.25 -23.90
CA ALA A 50 24.34 22.95 -25.04
C ALA A 50 23.87 21.96 -26.12
N GLY A 51 22.73 22.24 -26.74
CA GLY A 51 22.10 21.39 -27.73
C GLY A 51 21.34 20.19 -27.16
N THR A 52 21.27 20.04 -25.83
CA THR A 52 20.51 18.95 -25.19
C THR A 52 19.24 19.47 -24.51
N PRO A 53 18.27 18.60 -24.18
CA PRO A 53 17.02 19.00 -23.52
C PRO A 53 17.21 19.66 -22.15
N TRP A 54 18.42 19.53 -21.57
CA TRP A 54 18.81 20.08 -20.29
C TRP A 54 19.45 21.48 -20.40
N GLU A 55 19.67 21.99 -21.61
CA GLU A 55 20.29 23.30 -21.84
C GLU A 55 19.57 24.45 -21.11
N GLY A 56 20.35 25.47 -20.71
CA GLY A 56 19.83 26.72 -20.16
C GLY A 56 19.59 26.71 -18.64
N ALA A 57 19.93 25.62 -17.96
CA ALA A 57 19.81 25.49 -16.51
C ALA A 57 21.07 24.93 -15.85
N THR A 58 21.19 25.13 -14.53
CA THR A 58 22.20 24.47 -13.67
C THR A 58 21.50 23.64 -12.62
N TYR A 59 21.65 22.32 -12.72
CA TYR A 59 21.00 21.34 -11.88
C TYR A 59 21.80 21.11 -10.61
N LYS A 60 21.18 21.37 -9.47
CA LYS A 60 21.79 21.21 -8.15
C LYS A 60 21.63 19.79 -7.65
N LEU A 61 22.69 19.26 -7.05
CA LEU A 61 22.66 17.97 -6.34
C LEU A 61 23.50 18.03 -5.07
N THR A 62 23.13 17.27 -4.05
CA THR A 62 23.97 17.02 -2.89
C THR A 62 24.87 15.82 -3.11
N MET A 63 26.08 15.87 -2.57
CA MET A 63 27.03 14.77 -2.56
C MET A 63 27.39 14.47 -1.09
N ASP A 64 26.95 13.33 -0.61
CA ASP A 64 27.11 12.88 0.78
C ASP A 64 28.21 11.80 0.85
N PHE A 65 29.25 12.06 1.64
CA PHE A 65 30.41 11.19 1.80
C PHE A 65 30.36 10.48 3.17
N SER A 66 30.80 9.22 3.23
CA SER A 66 31.01 8.51 4.50
C SER A 66 32.47 8.62 4.97
N GLU A 67 32.75 8.18 6.21
CA GLU A 67 34.12 8.04 6.72
C GLU A 67 34.94 6.97 5.98
N ASP A 68 34.29 6.09 5.21
CA ASP A 68 34.95 5.09 4.38
C ASP A 68 35.39 5.65 3.02
N TYR A 69 35.10 6.92 2.70
CA TYR A 69 35.54 7.56 1.46
C TYR A 69 37.08 7.66 1.41
N PRO A 70 37.75 7.36 0.28
CA PRO A 70 37.25 6.98 -1.04
C PRO A 70 37.07 5.46 -1.26
N GLY A 71 37.18 4.63 -0.23
CA GLY A 71 36.88 3.20 -0.32
C GLY A 71 35.45 2.96 -0.81
N LYS A 72 34.49 3.72 -0.29
CA LYS A 72 33.11 3.76 -0.78
C LYS A 72 32.80 5.02 -1.60
N PRO A 73 31.94 4.95 -2.63
CA PRO A 73 31.51 6.11 -3.40
C PRO A 73 30.64 7.06 -2.55
N PRO A 74 30.60 8.36 -2.89
CA PRO A 74 29.61 9.25 -2.31
C PRO A 74 28.21 8.96 -2.86
N LYS A 75 27.17 9.31 -2.09
CA LYS A 75 25.79 9.31 -2.58
C LYS A 75 25.46 10.65 -3.21
N CYS A 76 25.05 10.65 -4.48
CA CYS A 76 24.64 11.86 -5.20
C CYS A 76 23.11 11.93 -5.28
N LYS A 77 22.51 13.07 -4.91
CA LYS A 77 21.04 13.28 -4.96
C LYS A 77 20.66 14.62 -5.55
N PHE A 78 19.85 14.64 -6.61
CA PHE A 78 19.33 15.88 -7.18
C PHE A 78 18.39 16.59 -6.20
N VAL A 79 18.51 17.92 -6.16
CA VAL A 79 17.55 18.79 -5.46
C VAL A 79 16.25 18.80 -6.25
N PHE A 80 15.12 18.70 -5.56
CA PHE A 80 13.81 18.63 -6.20
C PHE A 80 13.47 19.95 -6.89
N VAL A 81 12.76 19.86 -8.01
CA VAL A 81 12.28 20.98 -8.82
C VAL A 81 10.81 21.19 -8.49
N ASN A 82 10.46 22.29 -7.81
CA ASN A 82 9.08 22.56 -7.38
C ASN A 82 8.42 21.37 -6.64
N GLY A 83 9.19 20.71 -5.75
CA GLY A 83 8.72 19.55 -4.98
C GLY A 83 8.70 18.23 -5.75
N LYS A 84 9.15 18.19 -7.02
CA LYS A 84 9.21 16.99 -7.84
C LYS A 84 10.65 16.54 -8.08
N VAL A 85 10.85 15.23 -8.18
CA VAL A 85 12.14 14.65 -8.56
C VAL A 85 12.50 15.00 -10.01
N LEU A 86 13.79 14.98 -10.34
CA LEU A 86 14.25 15.15 -11.72
C LEU A 86 13.67 14.04 -12.61
N PHE A 87 13.06 14.43 -13.72
CA PHE A 87 12.33 13.54 -14.62
C PHE A 87 13.30 12.83 -15.55
N HIS A 88 13.90 11.74 -15.07
CA HIS A 88 14.97 11.05 -15.78
C HIS A 88 14.99 9.54 -15.47
N PRO A 89 15.23 8.65 -16.46
CA PRO A 89 15.16 7.20 -16.26
C PRO A 89 16.05 6.67 -15.15
N ASN A 90 17.25 7.21 -14.97
CA ASN A 90 18.25 6.71 -14.01
C ASN A 90 18.32 7.51 -12.70
N ILE A 91 17.32 8.31 -12.37
CA ILE A 91 17.24 9.01 -11.08
C ILE A 91 16.16 8.35 -10.25
N TYR A 92 16.44 7.90 -9.04
CA TYR A 92 15.42 7.30 -8.17
C TYR A 92 14.40 8.35 -7.71
N PRO A 93 13.18 7.96 -7.30
CA PRO A 93 12.20 8.89 -6.71
C PRO A 93 12.73 9.69 -5.51
N SER A 94 13.75 9.16 -4.82
CA SER A 94 14.47 9.84 -3.73
C SER A 94 15.41 10.97 -4.20
N GLY A 95 15.56 11.16 -5.52
CA GLY A 95 16.55 12.04 -6.16
C GLY A 95 17.92 11.39 -6.34
N THR A 96 18.15 10.19 -5.82
CA THR A 96 19.45 9.50 -5.88
C THR A 96 19.82 9.17 -7.32
N VAL A 97 21.07 9.39 -7.70
CA VAL A 97 21.59 9.10 -9.04
C VAL A 97 21.99 7.62 -9.14
N CYS A 98 21.44 6.90 -10.12
CA CYS A 98 21.90 5.56 -10.50
C CYS A 98 22.98 5.70 -11.59
N LEU A 99 24.25 5.51 -11.22
CA LEU A 99 25.39 5.58 -12.11
C LEU A 99 26.43 4.56 -11.62
N SER A 100 27.04 3.79 -12.53
CA SER A 100 27.94 2.69 -12.14
C SER A 100 29.16 3.16 -11.35
N ILE A 101 29.71 4.34 -11.68
CA ILE A 101 30.78 5.00 -10.91
C ILE A 101 30.32 5.58 -9.55
N LEU A 102 29.08 5.32 -9.13
CA LEU A 102 28.55 5.62 -7.79
C LEU A 102 28.08 4.35 -7.07
N ASN A 103 28.35 3.17 -7.64
CA ASN A 103 28.03 1.87 -7.05
C ASN A 103 29.31 1.12 -6.67
N GLU A 104 29.41 0.68 -5.41
CA GLU A 104 30.60 0.00 -4.88
C GLU A 104 30.86 -1.37 -5.51
N ASP A 105 29.82 -2.01 -6.06
CA ASP A 105 29.89 -3.34 -6.66
C ASP A 105 30.03 -3.31 -8.20
N GLU A 106 30.12 -2.12 -8.80
CA GLU A 106 30.25 -1.95 -10.26
C GLU A 106 31.57 -1.24 -10.63
N ASP A 107 31.51 0.00 -11.14
CA ASP A 107 32.64 0.70 -11.73
C ASP A 107 33.34 1.66 -10.75
N TRP A 108 32.93 1.70 -9.48
CA TRP A 108 33.58 2.56 -8.49
C TRP A 108 35.06 2.21 -8.31
N LYS A 109 35.90 3.25 -8.31
CA LYS A 109 37.31 3.13 -7.96
C LYS A 109 37.68 4.28 -7.03
N PRO A 110 38.46 4.05 -5.97
CA PRO A 110 38.91 5.12 -5.06
C PRO A 110 39.70 6.26 -5.75
N SER A 111 40.18 6.06 -6.97
CA SER A 111 40.84 7.09 -7.78
C SER A 111 39.87 8.04 -8.49
N ILE A 112 38.58 7.72 -8.57
CA ILE A 112 37.56 8.57 -9.19
C ILE A 112 37.39 9.85 -8.36
N THR A 113 37.49 10.99 -9.03
CA THR A 113 37.43 12.34 -8.44
C THR A 113 36.02 12.91 -8.47
N ILE A 114 35.77 13.95 -7.65
CA ILE A 114 34.50 14.71 -7.69
C ILE A 114 34.24 15.28 -9.10
N LYS A 115 35.31 15.70 -9.81
CA LYS A 115 35.26 16.15 -11.20
C LYS A 115 34.72 15.07 -12.14
N GLN A 116 35.26 13.85 -12.05
CA GLN A 116 34.82 12.74 -12.89
C GLN A 116 33.38 12.31 -12.57
N ILE A 117 32.99 12.33 -11.29
CA ILE A 117 31.61 12.05 -10.89
C ILE A 117 30.66 13.05 -11.54
N LEU A 118 30.90 14.36 -11.39
CA LEU A 118 29.99 15.37 -11.92
C LEU A 118 29.91 15.38 -13.44
N LEU A 119 31.02 15.09 -14.13
CA LEU A 119 31.02 14.87 -15.59
C LEU A 119 30.22 13.63 -15.97
N GLY A 120 30.37 12.52 -15.24
CA GLY A 120 29.58 11.30 -15.46
C GLY A 120 28.09 11.51 -15.24
N VAL A 121 27.71 12.30 -14.22
CA VAL A 121 26.30 12.67 -14.00
C VAL A 121 25.77 13.56 -15.13
N GLN A 122 26.55 14.53 -15.62
CA GLN A 122 26.15 15.32 -16.80
C GLN A 122 25.94 14.44 -18.04
N ASP A 123 26.85 13.50 -18.27
CA ASP A 123 26.74 12.57 -19.40
C ASP A 123 25.52 11.66 -19.27
N LEU A 124 25.23 11.17 -18.06
CA LEU A 124 24.03 10.38 -17.78
C LEU A 124 22.73 11.12 -18.12
N LEU A 125 22.65 12.43 -17.83
CA LEU A 125 21.48 13.24 -18.18
C LEU A 125 21.22 13.24 -19.69
N ASP A 126 22.28 13.34 -20.48
CA ASP A 126 22.21 13.39 -21.94
C ASP A 126 22.00 11.99 -22.55
N ASN A 127 22.58 10.96 -21.91
CA ASN A 127 22.61 9.57 -22.37
C ASN A 127 22.06 8.62 -21.29
N PRO A 128 20.73 8.50 -21.12
CA PRO A 128 20.14 7.61 -20.13
C PRO A 128 20.52 6.14 -20.37
N ASN A 129 20.94 5.44 -19.30
CA ASN A 129 21.21 4.01 -19.35
C ASN A 129 19.90 3.21 -19.29
N SER A 130 19.48 2.65 -20.42
CA SER A 130 18.23 1.88 -20.50
C SER A 130 18.29 0.51 -19.80
N ALA A 131 19.47 0.02 -19.42
CA ALA A 131 19.64 -1.25 -18.73
C ALA A 131 19.35 -1.16 -17.21
N SER A 132 19.29 0.05 -16.64
CA SER A 132 19.08 0.24 -15.20
C SER A 132 18.09 1.40 -14.90
N PRO A 133 16.79 1.24 -15.25
CA PRO A 133 15.80 2.27 -14.99
C PRO A 133 15.45 2.35 -13.50
N ALA A 134 15.58 3.55 -12.92
CA ALA A 134 15.22 3.90 -11.56
C ALA A 134 13.83 4.56 -11.45
N GLN A 135 13.30 5.13 -12.54
CA GLN A 135 11.93 5.65 -12.63
C GLN A 135 11.20 5.05 -13.84
N ALA A 136 10.06 4.40 -13.59
CA ALA A 136 9.29 3.70 -14.61
C ALA A 136 8.69 4.62 -15.69
N GLU A 137 8.06 5.74 -15.30
CA GLU A 137 7.40 6.64 -16.26
C GLU A 137 8.39 7.35 -17.20
N PRO A 138 9.48 8.01 -16.73
CA PRO A 138 10.51 8.55 -17.61
C PRO A 138 11.13 7.47 -18.53
N PHE A 139 11.34 6.25 -18.05
CA PHE A 139 11.88 5.15 -18.85
C PHE A 139 10.91 4.71 -19.96
N GLN A 140 9.63 4.51 -19.62
CA GLN A 140 8.59 4.16 -20.60
C GLN A 140 8.45 5.25 -21.66
N LEU A 141 8.40 6.52 -21.28
CA LEU A 141 8.34 7.61 -22.25
C LEU A 141 9.63 7.69 -23.07
N PHE A 142 10.80 7.55 -22.45
CA PHE A 142 12.07 7.57 -23.19
C PHE A 142 12.14 6.48 -24.26
N THR A 143 11.58 5.29 -23.99
CA THR A 143 11.62 4.13 -24.89
C THR A 143 10.47 4.07 -25.89
N GLN A 144 9.27 4.49 -25.50
CA GLN A 144 8.03 4.32 -26.28
C GLN A 144 7.47 5.62 -26.84
N ASN A 145 7.75 6.77 -26.21
CA ASN A 145 7.24 8.08 -26.62
C ASN A 145 8.27 9.19 -26.32
N LYS A 146 9.36 9.17 -27.11
CA LYS A 146 10.51 10.06 -26.90
C LYS A 146 10.14 11.54 -27.00
N GLU A 147 9.14 11.90 -27.81
CA GLU A 147 8.68 13.28 -27.95
C GLU A 147 8.09 13.83 -26.63
N GLU A 148 7.20 13.08 -25.98
CA GLU A 148 6.62 13.47 -24.70
C GLU A 148 7.67 13.50 -23.59
N TYR A 149 8.61 12.54 -23.57
CA TYR A 149 9.76 12.57 -22.67
C TYR A 149 10.54 13.89 -22.81
N LEU A 150 10.93 14.25 -24.04
CA LEU A 150 11.68 15.47 -24.31
C LEU A 150 10.90 16.73 -23.94
N ARG A 151 9.58 16.74 -24.16
CA ARG A 151 8.71 17.86 -23.77
C ARG A 151 8.73 18.08 -22.26
N ARG A 152 8.62 17.01 -21.47
CA ARG A 152 8.64 17.08 -20.00
C ARG A 152 10.00 17.48 -19.45
N VAL A 153 11.09 16.93 -20.00
CA VAL A 153 12.45 17.32 -19.63
C VAL A 153 12.69 18.81 -19.88
N LYS A 154 12.34 19.31 -21.09
CA LYS A 154 12.46 20.73 -21.42
C LYS A 154 11.62 21.63 -20.52
N GLN A 155 10.42 21.20 -20.14
CA GLN A 155 9.60 21.93 -19.19
C GLN A 155 10.26 22.00 -17.82
N GLN A 156 10.78 20.89 -17.32
CA GLN A 156 11.49 20.87 -16.04
C GLN A 156 12.79 21.69 -16.10
N ALA A 157 13.52 21.69 -17.21
CA ALA A 157 14.69 22.54 -17.42
C ALA A 157 14.35 24.03 -17.28
N LYS A 158 13.22 24.47 -17.87
CA LYS A 158 12.70 25.84 -17.68
C LYS A 158 12.38 26.13 -16.22
N ASP A 159 11.74 25.18 -15.52
CA ASP A 159 11.41 25.34 -14.11
C ASP A 159 12.68 25.50 -13.25
N VAL A 160 13.74 24.74 -13.55
CA VAL A 160 15.04 24.89 -12.88
C VAL A 160 15.66 26.26 -13.18
N ALA A 161 15.68 26.69 -14.44
CA ALA A 161 16.20 28.01 -14.85
C ALA A 161 15.45 29.16 -14.14
N ASN A 162 14.15 28.99 -13.89
CA ASN A 162 13.30 29.93 -13.16
C ASN A 162 13.42 29.83 -11.62
N GLY A 163 14.41 29.10 -11.11
CA GLY A 163 14.67 28.99 -9.68
C GLY A 163 13.85 27.94 -8.94
N GLY A 164 13.27 26.97 -9.65
CA GLY A 164 12.46 25.88 -9.07
C GLY A 164 13.26 24.92 -8.17
N GLN A 165 14.60 24.93 -8.23
CA GLN A 165 15.48 24.26 -7.28
C GLN A 165 15.91 25.20 -6.15
N LYS A 166 15.00 25.39 -5.19
CA LYS A 166 15.31 26.11 -3.94
C LYS A 166 15.96 25.14 -2.95
N LEU A 167 17.19 25.47 -2.54
CA LEU A 167 17.82 24.84 -1.38
C LEU A 167 17.14 25.45 -0.15
N PHE A 168 16.29 24.70 0.55
CA PHE A 168 15.63 25.21 1.75
C PHE A 168 16.68 25.67 2.77
N ARG A 169 16.50 26.87 3.33
CA ARG A 169 17.40 27.42 4.35
C ARG A 169 17.40 26.48 5.57
N ILE A 170 18.60 26.13 6.01
CA ILE A 170 18.95 25.11 7.01
C ILE A 170 18.16 25.19 8.33
N THR A 171 17.58 26.33 8.68
CA THR A 171 16.81 26.52 9.93
C THR A 171 15.51 25.69 10.00
N VAL A 172 14.98 25.19 8.88
CA VAL A 172 13.75 24.36 8.85
C VAL A 172 14.05 22.87 8.54
N VAL A 173 15.33 22.50 8.37
CA VAL A 173 15.74 21.15 7.93
C VAL A 173 16.18 20.26 9.11
N VAL A 174 16.07 20.74 10.36
CA VAL A 174 16.45 19.95 11.54
C VAL A 174 15.41 18.88 11.91
N ASP A 175 14.17 18.98 11.44
CA ASP A 175 13.13 17.95 11.68
C ASP A 175 13.16 16.77 10.68
N PHE A 176 13.93 16.86 9.59
CA PHE A 176 14.01 15.79 8.57
C PHE A 176 15.24 14.89 8.71
N MET A 177 16.04 15.03 9.78
CA MET A 177 17.30 14.30 9.96
C MET A 177 17.20 13.14 10.97
N THR A 178 16.07 12.98 11.66
CA THR A 178 15.75 11.72 12.34
C THR A 178 14.80 10.93 11.45
N PRO A 179 15.27 9.83 10.82
CA PRO A 179 14.38 8.97 10.05
C PRO A 179 13.26 8.43 10.94
N HIS A 180 12.02 8.52 10.48
CA HIS A 180 10.88 8.04 11.26
C HIS A 180 10.95 6.54 11.44
N THR A 181 10.76 6.07 12.68
CA THR A 181 10.73 4.64 12.99
C THR A 181 9.37 4.05 12.67
N VAL A 182 9.37 3.02 11.83
CA VAL A 182 8.24 2.18 11.47
C VAL A 182 8.38 0.83 12.15
N LEU A 183 7.48 0.54 13.07
CA LEU A 183 7.40 -0.76 13.73
C LEU A 183 6.41 -1.67 12.99
N LEU A 184 6.87 -2.84 12.56
CA LEU A 184 5.98 -3.95 12.19
C LEU A 184 5.74 -4.82 13.42
N ALA A 185 4.55 -4.73 14.02
CA ALA A 185 4.19 -5.48 15.22
C ALA A 185 3.06 -6.47 14.94
N THR A 186 3.35 -7.78 15.03
CA THR A 186 2.34 -8.81 14.82
C THR A 186 2.50 -10.03 15.72
N THR A 187 1.43 -10.43 16.41
CA THR A 187 1.32 -11.73 17.09
C THR A 187 1.37 -12.90 16.11
N LYS A 188 0.81 -12.70 14.90
CA LYS A 188 0.85 -13.66 13.79
C LYS A 188 1.74 -13.11 12.67
N PRO A 189 2.96 -13.65 12.51
CA PRO A 189 3.94 -13.15 11.56
C PRO A 189 3.42 -13.08 10.12
N PHE A 190 4.01 -12.17 9.34
CA PHE A 190 3.87 -12.20 7.89
C PHE A 190 4.76 -13.30 7.29
N ALA A 191 4.50 -13.67 6.03
CA ALA A 191 5.47 -14.46 5.28
C ALA A 191 6.77 -13.67 5.13
N LYS A 192 7.92 -14.36 5.13
CA LYS A 192 9.25 -13.74 5.05
C LYS A 192 9.36 -12.74 3.88
N ASP A 193 8.92 -13.14 2.69
CA ASP A 193 8.99 -12.29 1.50
C ASP A 193 8.16 -11.02 1.62
N ALA A 194 7.05 -11.05 2.37
CA ALA A 194 6.25 -9.87 2.67
C ALA A 194 6.97 -8.94 3.65
N VAL A 195 7.61 -9.48 4.69
CA VAL A 195 8.43 -8.70 5.62
C VAL A 195 9.59 -8.02 4.87
N ASP A 196 10.28 -8.77 4.01
CA ASP A 196 11.39 -8.25 3.21
C ASP A 196 10.93 -7.13 2.27
N ALA A 197 9.76 -7.27 1.64
CA ALA A 197 9.17 -6.23 0.79
C ALA A 197 8.75 -4.97 1.59
N ILE A 198 8.13 -5.14 2.76
CA ILE A 198 7.76 -4.03 3.66
C ILE A 198 9.02 -3.27 4.08
N LYS A 199 10.04 -4.00 4.54
CA LYS A 199 11.32 -3.45 4.96
C LYS A 199 11.97 -2.65 3.83
N LEU A 200 12.05 -3.23 2.64
CA LEU A 200 12.63 -2.57 1.46
C LEU A 200 11.92 -1.25 1.16
N ILE A 201 10.57 -1.24 1.15
CA ILE A 201 9.78 -0.02 0.92
C ILE A 201 10.12 1.05 1.95
N CYS A 202 10.17 0.70 3.24
CA CYS A 202 10.51 1.64 4.30
C CYS A 202 11.93 2.21 4.11
N GLU A 203 12.93 1.34 3.92
CA GLU A 203 14.35 1.72 3.85
C GLU A 203 14.67 2.55 2.60
N GLU A 204 14.13 2.19 1.43
CA GLU A 204 14.25 2.98 0.19
C GLU A 204 13.71 4.41 0.34
N HIS A 205 12.80 4.59 1.29
CA HIS A 205 12.12 5.85 1.56
C HIS A 205 12.71 6.61 2.76
N GLY A 206 13.82 6.11 3.33
CA GLY A 206 14.53 6.76 4.42
C GLY A 206 13.84 6.60 5.79
N LEU A 207 12.98 5.60 5.95
CA LEU A 207 12.35 5.24 7.22
C LEU A 207 13.18 4.15 7.90
N LEU A 208 13.27 4.17 9.24
CA LEU A 208 13.87 3.07 9.99
C LEU A 208 12.83 1.97 10.17
N PHE A 209 13.19 0.74 9.82
CA PHE A 209 12.31 -0.41 9.98
C PHE A 209 12.68 -1.22 11.21
N GLU A 210 11.74 -1.36 12.13
CA GLU A 210 11.82 -2.23 13.30
C GLU A 210 10.74 -3.31 13.24
N LYS A 211 10.97 -4.43 13.90
CA LYS A 211 10.09 -5.60 13.81
C LYS A 211 9.93 -6.29 15.15
N LEU A 212 8.68 -6.54 15.52
CA LEU A 212 8.29 -7.38 16.65
C LEU A 212 7.26 -8.42 16.15
N GLU A 213 7.67 -9.68 16.11
CA GLU A 213 6.83 -10.77 15.60
C GLU A 213 6.69 -11.90 16.63
N GLY A 214 5.49 -12.48 16.74
CA GLY A 214 5.25 -13.66 17.59
C GLY A 214 5.29 -13.38 19.09
N TYR A 215 5.19 -12.12 19.51
CA TYR A 215 5.14 -11.74 20.92
C TYR A 215 3.94 -12.38 21.61
N LYS A 216 4.11 -12.72 22.88
CA LYS A 216 3.08 -13.37 23.70
C LYS A 216 2.56 -12.45 24.80
N ASP A 217 3.41 -11.51 25.22
CA ASP A 217 3.08 -10.52 26.23
C ASP A 217 2.87 -9.15 25.56
N ARG A 218 1.81 -8.43 25.96
CA ARG A 218 1.56 -7.08 25.47
C ARG A 218 2.61 -6.08 25.99
N ALA A 219 3.31 -6.39 27.09
CA ALA A 219 4.43 -5.58 27.56
C ALA A 219 5.52 -5.41 26.49
N GLU A 220 5.82 -6.47 25.72
CA GLU A 220 6.78 -6.42 24.60
C GLU A 220 6.32 -5.43 23.51
N LEU A 221 5.01 -5.44 23.20
CA LEU A 221 4.41 -4.51 22.25
C LEU A 221 4.49 -3.06 22.75
N TYR A 222 4.24 -2.84 24.03
CA TYR A 222 4.26 -1.51 24.64
C TYR A 222 5.67 -0.92 24.66
N GLU A 223 6.68 -1.73 24.96
CA GLU A 223 8.08 -1.32 24.89
C GLU A 223 8.49 -0.97 23.46
N ALA A 224 8.16 -1.82 22.49
CA ALA A 224 8.52 -1.60 21.09
C ALA A 224 7.82 -0.36 20.49
N VAL A 225 6.55 -0.12 20.81
CA VAL A 225 5.81 1.01 20.23
C VAL A 225 6.18 2.36 20.86
N ALA A 226 6.80 2.38 22.04
CA ALA A 226 7.15 3.62 22.75
C ALA A 226 8.12 4.53 21.97
N SER A 227 8.99 3.94 21.14
CA SER A 227 9.93 4.66 20.26
C SER A 227 9.40 4.88 18.84
N ALA A 228 8.38 4.14 18.40
CA ALA A 228 7.90 4.13 17.03
C ALA A 228 7.06 5.38 16.69
N GLU A 229 7.23 5.89 15.47
CA GLU A 229 6.42 6.99 14.93
C GLU A 229 5.35 6.51 13.95
N ALA A 230 5.53 5.31 13.38
CA ALA A 230 4.49 4.59 12.67
C ALA A 230 4.46 3.12 13.10
N CYS A 231 3.29 2.50 13.04
CA CYS A 231 3.13 1.09 13.37
C CYS A 231 2.24 0.39 12.33
N ILE A 232 2.66 -0.80 11.90
CA ILE A 232 1.87 -1.72 11.08
C ILE A 232 1.43 -2.89 11.97
N VAL A 233 0.12 -3.11 12.05
CA VAL A 233 -0.48 -4.22 12.81
C VAL A 233 -1.42 -5.05 11.93
N ARG A 234 -1.74 -6.29 12.33
CA ARG A 234 -2.72 -7.13 11.62
C ARG A 234 -4.07 -7.16 12.31
N SER A 235 -4.21 -8.05 13.29
CA SER A 235 -5.42 -8.26 14.09
C SER A 235 -5.12 -8.08 15.58
N ASP A 236 -3.95 -7.51 15.85
CA ASP A 236 -3.43 -7.19 17.15
C ASP A 236 -4.30 -6.11 17.80
N VAL A 237 -4.49 -6.22 19.12
CA VAL A 237 -5.37 -5.32 19.87
C VAL A 237 -4.63 -4.03 20.18
N CYS A 238 -5.17 -2.91 19.67
CA CYS A 238 -4.69 -1.55 19.91
C CYS A 238 -5.79 -0.77 20.63
N ASP A 239 -5.85 -0.90 21.95
CA ASP A 239 -6.79 -0.23 22.85
C ASP A 239 -6.16 1.01 23.50
N GLU A 240 -6.88 1.65 24.43
CA GLU A 240 -6.38 2.81 25.19
C GLU A 240 -5.01 2.55 25.86
N GLU A 241 -4.78 1.35 26.39
CA GLU A 241 -3.50 1.01 27.02
C GLU A 241 -2.36 1.03 26.00
N PHE A 242 -2.55 0.44 24.82
CA PHE A 242 -1.59 0.52 23.73
C PHE A 242 -1.28 1.97 23.35
N PHE A 243 -2.30 2.80 23.12
CA PHE A 243 -2.10 4.20 22.72
C PHE A 243 -1.44 5.03 23.82
N SER A 244 -1.72 4.72 25.09
CA SER A 244 -1.07 5.35 26.23
C SER A 244 0.44 5.07 26.28
N HIS A 245 0.94 3.96 25.72
CA HIS A 245 2.38 3.68 25.63
C HIS A 245 3.01 4.21 24.33
N ALA A 246 2.21 4.37 23.27
CA ALA A 246 2.63 4.80 21.94
C ALA A 246 2.88 6.32 21.83
N LYS A 247 3.71 6.88 22.71
CA LYS A 247 3.87 8.35 22.91
C LYS A 247 4.35 9.14 21.68
N LYS A 248 4.99 8.48 20.71
CA LYS A 248 5.50 9.11 19.48
C LYS A 248 4.72 8.75 18.23
N LEU A 249 3.74 7.84 18.36
CA LEU A 249 3.03 7.28 17.22
C LEU A 249 2.19 8.36 16.55
N LYS A 250 2.40 8.55 15.24
CA LYS A 250 1.66 9.49 14.39
C LYS A 250 0.65 8.76 13.51
N VAL A 251 1.00 7.56 13.06
CA VAL A 251 0.16 6.74 12.19
C VAL A 251 0.19 5.26 12.57
N LEU A 252 -0.99 4.66 12.69
CA LEU A 252 -1.19 3.23 12.83
C LEU A 252 -1.88 2.72 11.56
N VAL A 253 -1.23 1.83 10.81
CA VAL A 253 -1.83 1.24 9.62
C VAL A 253 -2.17 -0.23 9.87
N ARG A 254 -3.46 -0.53 9.80
CA ARG A 254 -3.98 -1.88 9.84
C ARG A 254 -3.77 -2.57 8.48
N ALA A 255 -2.98 -3.63 8.47
CA ALA A 255 -2.80 -4.51 7.31
C ALA A 255 -4.01 -5.45 7.12
N GLY A 256 -5.07 -4.87 6.57
CA GLY A 256 -6.27 -5.47 6.00
C GLY A 256 -7.45 -4.48 6.05
N ALA A 257 -8.68 -4.95 5.78
CA ALA A 257 -9.88 -4.10 5.77
C ALA A 257 -10.49 -3.74 7.16
N GLY A 258 -10.92 -4.73 7.96
CA GLY A 258 -11.58 -4.50 9.27
C GLY A 258 -10.65 -3.92 10.35
N VAL A 259 -11.18 -3.07 11.21
CA VAL A 259 -10.44 -2.35 12.28
C VAL A 259 -11.02 -2.62 13.67
N ASP A 260 -11.76 -3.72 13.81
CA ASP A 260 -12.54 -4.08 15.00
C ASP A 260 -11.68 -4.23 16.28
N ALA A 261 -10.39 -4.52 16.13
CA ALA A 261 -9.43 -4.66 17.23
C ALA A 261 -8.73 -3.34 17.64
N ILE A 262 -9.12 -2.22 17.03
CA ILE A 262 -8.51 -0.90 17.26
C ILE A 262 -9.55 0.02 17.88
N ASP A 263 -9.22 0.59 19.04
CA ASP A 263 -10.02 1.64 19.67
C ASP A 263 -9.81 2.98 18.94
N LEU A 264 -10.67 3.27 17.97
CA LEU A 264 -10.59 4.48 17.15
C LEU A 264 -10.79 5.78 17.97
N PRO A 265 -11.72 5.85 18.95
CA PRO A 265 -11.78 6.97 19.89
C PRO A 265 -10.47 7.21 20.64
N ALA A 266 -9.87 6.17 21.22
CA ALA A 266 -8.57 6.27 21.91
C ALA A 266 -7.49 6.79 20.96
N ALA A 267 -7.37 6.20 19.77
CA ALA A 267 -6.42 6.65 18.75
C ALA A 267 -6.57 8.15 18.43
N THR A 268 -7.82 8.62 18.31
CA THR A 268 -8.14 10.03 18.06
C THR A 268 -7.72 10.92 19.23
N ASN A 269 -7.99 10.50 20.47
CA ASN A 269 -7.63 11.25 21.68
C ASN A 269 -6.10 11.38 21.85
N HIS A 270 -5.35 10.37 21.41
CA HIS A 270 -3.88 10.37 21.40
C HIS A 270 -3.26 11.02 20.16
N GLY A 271 -4.06 11.55 19.24
CA GLY A 271 -3.55 12.22 18.03
C GLY A 271 -2.90 11.25 17.03
N VAL A 272 -3.36 10.00 16.97
CA VAL A 272 -2.87 8.98 16.03
C VAL A 272 -3.83 8.85 14.84
N CYS A 273 -3.30 8.99 13.61
CA CYS A 273 -4.04 8.67 12.40
C CYS A 273 -4.14 7.14 12.25
N VAL A 274 -5.35 6.59 12.19
CA VAL A 274 -5.55 5.16 11.93
C VAL A 274 -5.98 4.96 10.50
N GLN A 275 -5.22 4.16 9.74
CA GLN A 275 -5.56 3.77 8.38
C GLN A 275 -5.77 2.26 8.25
N ASN A 276 -6.50 1.84 7.22
CA ASN A 276 -6.60 0.45 6.82
C ASN A 276 -6.16 0.27 5.35
N THR A 277 -6.16 -0.97 4.87
CA THR A 277 -5.70 -1.30 3.50
C THR A 277 -6.84 -1.91 2.68
N PRO A 278 -7.84 -1.10 2.28
CA PRO A 278 -9.03 -1.59 1.60
C PRO A 278 -8.66 -2.20 0.24
N GLY A 279 -9.34 -3.29 -0.12
CA GLY A 279 -9.16 -3.96 -1.42
C GLY A 279 -8.06 -5.02 -1.47
N GLN A 280 -7.09 -5.00 -0.55
CA GLN A 280 -5.89 -5.86 -0.63
C GLN A 280 -6.19 -7.36 -0.44
N ASN A 281 -7.30 -7.69 0.22
CA ASN A 281 -7.78 -9.04 0.43
C ASN A 281 -8.95 -9.44 -0.47
N SER A 282 -9.38 -8.56 -1.38
CA SER A 282 -10.66 -8.73 -2.07
C SER A 282 -10.69 -9.92 -3.02
N ASN A 283 -9.60 -10.22 -3.71
CA ASN A 283 -9.50 -11.42 -4.55
C ASN A 283 -9.65 -12.71 -3.73
N ALA A 284 -8.96 -12.81 -2.59
CA ALA A 284 -9.03 -14.00 -1.73
C ALA A 284 -10.45 -14.27 -1.21
N VAL A 285 -11.18 -13.20 -0.85
CA VAL A 285 -12.58 -13.31 -0.41
C VAL A 285 -13.49 -13.75 -1.56
N ALA A 286 -13.28 -13.21 -2.77
CA ALA A 286 -14.02 -13.61 -3.97
C ALA A 286 -13.77 -15.08 -4.33
N GLU A 287 -12.52 -15.53 -4.30
CA GLU A 287 -12.15 -16.93 -4.51
C GLU A 287 -12.82 -17.86 -3.49
N LEU A 288 -12.84 -17.49 -2.21
CA LEU A 288 -13.53 -18.27 -1.18
C LEU A 288 -15.04 -18.35 -1.42
N ALA A 289 -15.69 -17.24 -1.81
CA ALA A 289 -17.12 -17.21 -2.11
C ALA A 289 -17.47 -18.18 -3.25
N PHE A 290 -16.70 -18.15 -4.34
CA PHE A 290 -16.86 -19.12 -5.45
C PHE A 290 -16.49 -20.53 -5.05
N GLY A 291 -15.45 -20.72 -4.24
CA GLY A 291 -15.07 -22.03 -3.70
C GLY A 291 -16.20 -22.68 -2.90
N MET A 292 -16.85 -21.91 -2.02
CA MET A 292 -18.04 -22.35 -1.28
C MET A 292 -19.21 -22.67 -2.21
N LEU A 293 -19.49 -21.80 -3.19
CA LEU A 293 -20.56 -22.01 -4.17
C LEU A 293 -20.34 -23.30 -4.99
N LEU A 294 -19.13 -23.51 -5.51
CA LEU A 294 -18.79 -24.69 -6.30
C LEU A 294 -18.81 -25.96 -5.46
N ALA A 295 -18.23 -25.93 -4.25
CA ALA A 295 -18.31 -27.07 -3.33
C ALA A 295 -19.77 -27.44 -3.05
N HIS A 296 -20.62 -26.46 -2.79
CA HIS A 296 -22.05 -26.66 -2.57
C HIS A 296 -22.76 -27.23 -3.80
N LYS A 297 -22.60 -26.60 -4.98
CA LYS A 297 -23.22 -27.03 -6.25
C LYS A 297 -22.76 -28.41 -6.70
N ARG A 298 -21.61 -28.87 -6.23
CA ARG A 298 -21.03 -30.20 -6.51
C ARG A 298 -21.18 -31.19 -5.36
N ASN A 299 -22.14 -30.97 -4.45
CA ASN A 299 -22.44 -31.83 -3.30
C ASN A 299 -21.19 -32.16 -2.46
N HIS A 300 -20.35 -31.17 -2.21
CA HIS A 300 -19.09 -31.33 -1.48
C HIS A 300 -18.17 -32.42 -2.06
N PHE A 301 -18.25 -32.64 -3.37
CA PHE A 301 -17.48 -33.64 -4.10
C PHE A 301 -17.68 -35.07 -3.57
N ASP A 302 -18.87 -35.38 -3.05
CA ASP A 302 -19.20 -36.69 -2.46
C ASP A 302 -19.49 -37.81 -3.48
N GLY A 303 -19.45 -37.50 -4.78
CA GLY A 303 -19.72 -38.42 -5.89
C GLY A 303 -21.16 -38.39 -6.41
N ASN A 304 -22.09 -37.74 -5.71
CA ASN A 304 -23.46 -37.56 -6.18
C ASN A 304 -23.55 -36.49 -7.27
N SER A 305 -24.56 -36.59 -8.13
CA SER A 305 -24.80 -35.63 -9.22
C SER A 305 -25.06 -34.22 -8.68
N GLY A 306 -24.19 -33.28 -9.03
CA GLY A 306 -24.32 -31.86 -8.72
C GLY A 306 -25.05 -31.08 -9.82
N THR A 307 -24.96 -29.75 -9.76
CA THR A 307 -25.51 -28.83 -10.75
C THR A 307 -24.45 -27.83 -11.23
N GLU A 308 -24.60 -27.35 -12.46
CA GLU A 308 -23.75 -26.30 -13.03
C GLU A 308 -24.24 -24.91 -12.61
N ILE A 309 -23.35 -23.92 -12.65
CA ILE A 309 -23.67 -22.51 -12.36
C ILE A 309 -23.80 -21.64 -13.61
N ARG A 310 -23.42 -22.17 -14.78
CA ARG A 310 -23.55 -21.45 -16.06
C ARG A 310 -25.01 -21.12 -16.33
N GLY A 311 -25.29 -19.88 -16.73
CA GLY A 311 -26.64 -19.36 -16.98
C GLY A 311 -27.49 -19.15 -15.72
N SER A 312 -26.92 -19.33 -14.52
CA SER A 312 -27.58 -18.93 -13.28
C SER A 312 -27.34 -17.45 -13.01
N SER A 313 -28.27 -16.80 -12.31
CA SER A 313 -28.16 -15.40 -11.90
C SER A 313 -27.40 -15.23 -10.57
N LEU A 314 -26.45 -14.29 -10.53
CA LEU A 314 -25.69 -13.87 -9.35
C LEU A 314 -26.06 -12.42 -8.99
N GLY A 315 -26.72 -12.23 -7.86
CA GLY A 315 -27.02 -10.93 -7.27
C GLY A 315 -25.97 -10.51 -6.24
N LEU A 316 -25.30 -9.39 -6.46
CA LEU A 316 -24.29 -8.82 -5.56
C LEU A 316 -24.90 -7.68 -4.74
N TYR A 317 -25.13 -7.90 -3.44
CA TYR A 317 -25.52 -6.83 -2.53
C TYR A 317 -24.27 -6.15 -1.98
N GLY A 318 -24.00 -4.93 -2.46
CA GLY A 318 -22.72 -4.24 -2.33
C GLY A 318 -21.82 -4.52 -3.54
N CYS A 319 -21.34 -3.48 -4.21
CA CYS A 319 -20.54 -3.57 -5.43
C CYS A 319 -19.14 -2.95 -5.24
N GLY A 320 -18.50 -3.33 -4.13
CA GLY A 320 -17.17 -2.86 -3.74
C GLY A 320 -16.03 -3.69 -4.34
N ASN A 321 -14.85 -3.64 -3.68
CA ASN A 321 -13.64 -4.30 -4.17
C ASN A 321 -13.77 -5.82 -4.33
N VAL A 322 -14.50 -6.51 -3.45
CA VAL A 322 -14.73 -7.98 -3.55
C VAL A 322 -15.58 -8.28 -4.77
N SER A 323 -16.69 -7.56 -4.93
CA SER A 323 -17.65 -7.74 -6.01
C SER A 323 -16.99 -7.58 -7.39
N ARG A 324 -16.01 -6.69 -7.56
CA ARG A 324 -15.24 -6.58 -8.83
C ARG A 324 -14.55 -7.87 -9.24
N PHE A 325 -13.91 -8.57 -8.31
CA PHE A 325 -13.31 -9.88 -8.60
C PHE A 325 -14.37 -10.95 -8.80
N MET A 326 -15.51 -10.86 -8.10
CA MET A 326 -16.61 -11.78 -8.32
C MET A 326 -17.28 -11.61 -9.68
N ILE A 327 -17.44 -10.37 -10.17
CA ILE A 327 -17.97 -10.09 -11.50
C ILE A 327 -17.06 -10.73 -12.56
N LEU A 328 -15.74 -10.51 -12.47
CA LEU A 328 -14.78 -11.11 -13.39
C LEU A 328 -14.86 -12.65 -13.41
N ALA A 329 -14.92 -13.28 -12.23
CA ALA A 329 -15.04 -14.73 -12.13
C ALA A 329 -16.39 -15.24 -12.66
N ALA A 330 -17.49 -14.56 -12.32
CA ALA A 330 -18.84 -14.90 -12.77
C ALA A 330 -18.97 -14.84 -14.30
N GLN A 331 -18.36 -13.84 -14.95
CA GLN A 331 -18.28 -13.74 -16.40
C GLN A 331 -17.55 -14.96 -16.99
N GLY A 332 -16.44 -15.37 -16.38
CA GLY A 332 -15.69 -16.57 -16.77
C GLY A 332 -16.52 -17.87 -16.66
N PHE A 333 -17.41 -17.95 -15.66
CA PHE A 333 -18.35 -19.07 -15.52
C PHE A 333 -19.61 -18.96 -16.40
N GLY A 334 -19.83 -17.80 -17.04
CA GLY A 334 -21.02 -17.52 -17.85
C GLY A 334 -22.30 -17.40 -17.03
N MET A 335 -22.24 -16.71 -15.89
CA MET A 335 -23.41 -16.34 -15.08
C MET A 335 -23.98 -14.99 -15.52
N ASP A 336 -25.28 -14.78 -15.28
CA ASP A 336 -25.90 -13.47 -15.40
C ASP A 336 -25.68 -12.68 -14.11
N ILE A 337 -25.19 -11.46 -14.19
CA ILE A 337 -24.65 -10.75 -13.02
C ILE A 337 -25.46 -9.49 -12.77
N TYR A 338 -25.99 -9.36 -11.56
CA TYR A 338 -26.76 -8.22 -11.11
C TYR A 338 -26.12 -7.64 -9.86
N ALA A 339 -26.19 -6.32 -9.68
CA ALA A 339 -25.65 -5.69 -8.49
C ALA A 339 -26.46 -4.49 -8.03
N PHE A 340 -26.47 -4.26 -6.73
CA PHE A 340 -27.01 -3.05 -6.11
C PHE A 340 -26.02 -2.54 -5.06
N ASP A 341 -25.68 -1.27 -5.16
CA ASP A 341 -24.89 -0.55 -4.18
C ASP A 341 -25.42 0.89 -4.07
N PRO A 342 -25.82 1.35 -2.87
CA PRO A 342 -26.40 2.68 -2.71
C PRO A 342 -25.40 3.83 -2.96
N PHE A 343 -24.11 3.53 -3.08
CA PHE A 343 -23.04 4.52 -3.30
C PHE A 343 -22.51 4.54 -4.74
N LEU A 344 -22.98 3.65 -5.61
CA LEU A 344 -22.63 3.64 -7.03
C LEU A 344 -23.84 3.99 -7.90
N THR A 345 -23.56 4.70 -8.99
CA THR A 345 -24.56 4.95 -10.05
C THR A 345 -24.77 3.69 -10.90
N PRO A 346 -25.92 3.55 -11.58
CA PRO A 346 -26.16 2.44 -12.51
C PRO A 346 -25.05 2.28 -13.57
N ASP A 347 -24.57 3.38 -14.13
CA ASP A 347 -23.49 3.37 -15.14
C ASP A 347 -22.18 2.83 -14.55
N GLN A 348 -21.83 3.22 -13.33
CA GLN A 348 -20.65 2.68 -12.65
C GLN A 348 -20.74 1.16 -12.39
N ILE A 349 -21.95 0.64 -12.15
CA ILE A 349 -22.17 -0.81 -12.00
C ILE A 349 -22.08 -1.52 -13.35
N ALA A 350 -22.69 -0.94 -14.38
CA ALA A 350 -22.62 -1.45 -15.76
C ALA A 350 -21.18 -1.50 -16.28
N ASP A 351 -20.38 -0.47 -16.02
CA ASP A 351 -18.95 -0.40 -16.38
C ASP A 351 -18.10 -1.49 -15.72
N LEU A 352 -18.53 -2.00 -14.56
CA LEU A 352 -17.87 -3.14 -13.90
C LEU A 352 -18.27 -4.49 -14.52
N GLY A 353 -19.31 -4.52 -15.35
CA GLY A 353 -19.79 -5.71 -16.05
C GLY A 353 -20.94 -6.45 -15.35
N ALA A 354 -21.74 -5.74 -14.55
CA ALA A 354 -22.97 -6.23 -13.92
C ALA A 354 -24.18 -5.38 -14.32
N GLU A 355 -25.36 -5.97 -14.39
CA GLU A 355 -26.62 -5.25 -14.59
C GLU A 355 -27.05 -4.55 -13.28
N PRO A 356 -27.30 -3.22 -13.30
CA PRO A 356 -27.70 -2.51 -12.11
C PRO A 356 -29.15 -2.81 -11.72
N LEU A 357 -29.35 -3.20 -10.46
CA LEU A 357 -30.65 -3.20 -9.80
C LEU A 357 -30.77 -2.01 -8.86
N TYR A 358 -32.00 -1.69 -8.45
CA TYR A 358 -32.31 -0.43 -7.76
C TYR A 358 -32.68 -0.59 -6.28
N ASP A 359 -32.86 -1.83 -5.82
CA ASP A 359 -33.20 -2.13 -4.43
C ASP A 359 -32.75 -3.52 -4.01
N VAL A 360 -32.68 -3.73 -2.69
CA VAL A 360 -32.27 -5.01 -2.07
C VAL A 360 -33.25 -6.15 -2.40
N PRO A 361 -34.59 -5.99 -2.30
CA PRO A 361 -35.53 -7.05 -2.67
C PRO A 361 -35.32 -7.62 -4.09
N SER A 362 -34.94 -6.79 -5.06
CA SER A 362 -34.67 -7.20 -6.44
C SER A 362 -33.43 -8.09 -6.53
N ILE A 363 -32.37 -7.80 -5.75
CA ILE A 363 -31.18 -8.66 -5.68
C ILE A 363 -31.55 -10.07 -5.18
N PHE A 364 -32.46 -10.16 -4.22
CA PHE A 364 -32.92 -11.44 -3.67
C PHE A 364 -33.79 -12.26 -4.64
N LYS A 365 -34.01 -11.79 -5.87
CA LYS A 365 -34.63 -12.58 -6.95
C LYS A 365 -33.64 -13.42 -7.75
N CYS A 366 -32.34 -13.25 -7.55
CA CYS A 366 -31.31 -14.06 -8.18
C CYS A 366 -31.21 -15.47 -7.57
N ASP A 367 -30.72 -16.43 -8.37
CA ASP A 367 -30.48 -17.82 -7.95
C ASP A 367 -29.41 -17.91 -6.86
N VAL A 368 -28.38 -17.07 -6.99
CA VAL A 368 -27.31 -16.91 -6.01
C VAL A 368 -27.25 -15.45 -5.59
N VAL A 369 -27.26 -15.19 -4.28
CA VAL A 369 -27.05 -13.86 -3.71
C VAL A 369 -25.76 -13.86 -2.92
N SER A 370 -24.85 -12.92 -3.17
CA SER A 370 -23.63 -12.74 -2.38
C SER A 370 -23.60 -11.38 -1.69
N LEU A 371 -23.35 -11.40 -0.38
CA LEU A 371 -23.37 -10.23 0.49
C LEU A 371 -21.95 -9.66 0.65
N HIS A 372 -21.79 -8.37 0.31
CA HIS A 372 -20.52 -7.63 0.39
C HIS A 372 -20.67 -6.24 1.00
N VAL A 373 -21.77 -5.96 1.70
CA VAL A 373 -21.98 -4.71 2.44
C VAL A 373 -21.31 -4.75 3.81
N PRO A 374 -20.84 -3.60 4.36
CA PRO A 374 -20.38 -3.52 5.74
C PRO A 374 -21.55 -3.70 6.72
N ALA A 375 -21.25 -4.07 7.98
CA ALA A 375 -22.23 -4.01 9.07
C ALA A 375 -22.32 -2.57 9.60
N THR A 376 -23.42 -1.91 9.29
CA THR A 376 -23.73 -0.52 9.65
C THR A 376 -25.06 -0.49 10.41
N ARG A 377 -25.49 0.68 10.88
CA ARG A 377 -26.81 0.80 11.51
C ARG A 377 -27.93 0.39 10.55
N GLU A 378 -27.76 0.69 9.27
CA GLU A 378 -28.74 0.47 8.21
C GLU A 378 -28.77 -1.00 7.75
N THR A 379 -27.62 -1.67 7.72
CA THR A 379 -27.50 -3.05 7.22
C THR A 379 -27.56 -4.11 8.31
N LYS A 380 -27.40 -3.74 9.59
CA LYS A 380 -27.45 -4.69 10.71
C LYS A 380 -28.83 -5.33 10.81
N ARG A 381 -28.86 -6.67 10.79
CA ARG A 381 -30.08 -7.51 10.79
C ARG A 381 -31.07 -7.14 9.68
N SER A 382 -30.58 -6.60 8.56
CA SER A 382 -31.42 -6.21 7.42
C SER A 382 -31.84 -7.38 6.54
N ILE A 383 -31.11 -8.50 6.61
CA ILE A 383 -31.50 -9.73 5.89
C ILE A 383 -32.44 -10.52 6.79
N ASP A 384 -33.72 -10.30 6.58
CA ASP A 384 -34.84 -10.84 7.34
C ASP A 384 -35.52 -12.01 6.63
N GLU A 385 -36.52 -12.58 7.30
CA GLU A 385 -37.31 -13.71 6.80
C GLU A 385 -37.96 -13.39 5.44
N LYS A 386 -38.44 -12.15 5.27
CA LYS A 386 -39.11 -11.71 4.05
C LYS A 386 -38.18 -11.79 2.84
N LEU A 387 -36.96 -11.28 2.97
CA LEU A 387 -35.95 -11.37 1.90
C LEU A 387 -35.57 -12.82 1.61
N LEU A 388 -35.29 -13.61 2.64
CA LEU A 388 -34.92 -15.03 2.51
C LEU A 388 -36.01 -15.85 1.79
N ARG A 389 -37.28 -15.66 2.16
CA ARG A 389 -38.41 -16.35 1.51
C ARG A 389 -38.65 -15.88 0.09
N SER A 390 -38.24 -14.66 -0.24
CA SER A 390 -38.43 -14.08 -1.57
C SER A 390 -37.51 -14.66 -2.63
N MET A 391 -36.48 -15.41 -2.22
CA MET A 391 -35.53 -16.09 -3.09
C MET A 391 -36.19 -17.18 -3.93
N PRO A 392 -35.73 -17.39 -5.18
CA PRO A 392 -36.25 -18.43 -6.05
C PRO A 392 -36.07 -19.83 -5.45
N LYS A 393 -36.73 -20.82 -6.05
CA LYS A 393 -36.58 -22.22 -5.66
C LYS A 393 -35.12 -22.65 -5.87
N GLY A 394 -34.49 -23.21 -4.84
CA GLY A 394 -33.07 -23.57 -4.90
C GLY A 394 -32.09 -22.41 -4.62
N GLY A 395 -32.60 -21.28 -4.10
CA GLY A 395 -31.81 -20.07 -3.85
C GLY A 395 -30.64 -20.31 -2.90
N ILE A 396 -29.51 -19.65 -3.17
CA ILE A 396 -28.28 -19.76 -2.36
C ILE A 396 -27.86 -18.38 -1.89
N LEU A 397 -27.81 -18.18 -0.57
CA LEU A 397 -27.27 -16.97 0.04
C LEU A 397 -25.82 -17.22 0.50
N ILE A 398 -24.90 -16.37 0.05
CA ILE A 398 -23.49 -16.40 0.41
C ILE A 398 -23.15 -15.17 1.25
N ASN A 399 -22.65 -15.38 2.47
CA ASN A 399 -22.20 -14.30 3.35
C ASN A 399 -20.70 -14.40 3.64
N THR A 400 -19.91 -13.59 2.93
CA THR A 400 -18.48 -13.39 3.22
C THR A 400 -18.20 -12.03 3.88
N ALA A 401 -19.26 -11.29 4.23
CA ALA A 401 -19.16 -9.94 4.77
C ALA A 401 -19.09 -9.94 6.31
N ARG A 402 -20.23 -10.02 6.99
CA ARG A 402 -20.38 -10.00 8.46
C ARG A 402 -21.64 -10.77 8.86
N LYS A 403 -21.58 -11.53 9.95
CA LYS A 403 -22.76 -12.22 10.50
C LYS A 403 -23.86 -11.25 10.95
N ASP A 404 -23.48 -10.09 11.47
CA ASP A 404 -24.40 -9.07 12.00
C ASP A 404 -25.41 -8.49 10.98
N ILE A 405 -25.18 -8.70 9.69
CA ILE A 405 -26.09 -8.25 8.62
C ILE A 405 -27.33 -9.15 8.55
N ILE A 406 -27.22 -10.38 9.05
CA ILE A 406 -28.29 -11.39 9.05
C ILE A 406 -29.14 -11.26 10.31
N GLN A 407 -30.47 -11.34 10.17
CA GLN A 407 -31.35 -11.65 11.29
C GLN A 407 -31.30 -13.17 11.52
N GLU A 408 -30.50 -13.60 12.49
CA GLU A 408 -30.19 -15.03 12.66
C GLU A 408 -31.41 -15.89 13.01
N ALA A 409 -32.36 -15.36 13.80
CA ALA A 409 -33.61 -16.07 14.12
C ALA A 409 -34.43 -16.36 12.86
N ASP A 410 -34.52 -15.40 11.96
CA ASP A 410 -35.23 -15.51 10.69
C ASP A 410 -34.51 -16.46 9.72
N LEU A 411 -33.16 -16.47 9.73
CA LEU A 411 -32.36 -17.41 8.97
C LEU A 411 -32.67 -18.86 9.38
N LEU A 412 -32.70 -19.14 10.69
CA LEU A 412 -33.05 -20.45 11.23
C LEU A 412 -34.43 -20.89 10.74
N GLN A 413 -35.43 -20.03 10.88
CA GLN A 413 -36.80 -20.33 10.46
C GLN A 413 -36.89 -20.57 8.95
N ALA A 414 -36.28 -19.71 8.14
CA ALA A 414 -36.29 -19.85 6.68
C ALA A 414 -35.63 -21.15 6.23
N LEU A 415 -34.46 -21.50 6.79
CA LEU A 415 -33.77 -22.75 6.45
C LEU A 415 -34.56 -23.98 6.89
N ALA A 416 -35.19 -23.95 8.07
CA ALA A 416 -36.01 -25.05 8.56
C ALA A 416 -37.20 -25.33 7.62
N GLU A 417 -37.89 -24.27 7.17
CA GLU A 417 -39.11 -24.36 6.37
C GLU A 417 -38.90 -24.47 4.86
N ARG A 418 -37.74 -24.03 4.32
CA ARG A 418 -37.38 -24.14 2.90
C ARG A 418 -36.25 -25.14 2.71
N PRO A 419 -36.52 -26.44 2.49
CA PRO A 419 -35.49 -27.46 2.23
C PRO A 419 -34.60 -27.21 1.01
N ASP A 420 -35.02 -26.31 0.12
CA ASP A 420 -34.32 -25.91 -1.10
C ASP A 420 -33.48 -24.63 -0.93
N LEU A 421 -33.61 -23.91 0.18
CA LEU A 421 -32.83 -22.70 0.45
C LEU A 421 -31.48 -23.06 1.09
N SER A 422 -30.41 -22.43 0.64
CA SER A 422 -29.06 -22.68 1.18
C SER A 422 -28.40 -21.41 1.69
N TYR A 423 -27.59 -21.56 2.74
CA TYR A 423 -26.77 -20.50 3.32
C TYR A 423 -25.31 -20.96 3.44
N LEU A 424 -24.41 -20.22 2.79
CA LEU A 424 -22.98 -20.45 2.80
C LEU A 424 -22.30 -19.24 3.46
N ALA A 425 -21.49 -19.42 4.50
CA ALA A 425 -20.87 -18.28 5.18
C ALA A 425 -19.42 -18.48 5.61
N ASP A 426 -18.64 -17.42 5.47
CA ASP A 426 -17.30 -17.33 6.06
C ASP A 426 -17.34 -16.74 7.48
N ASP A 427 -18.41 -16.03 7.84
CA ASP A 427 -18.63 -15.53 9.19
C ASP A 427 -19.72 -16.35 9.86
N LYS A 428 -19.32 -17.24 10.77
CA LYS A 428 -20.20 -18.24 11.38
C LYS A 428 -21.30 -17.54 12.22
N PRO A 429 -22.60 -17.81 11.98
CA PRO A 429 -23.69 -17.32 12.82
C PRO A 429 -23.56 -17.80 14.28
N ASP A 430 -24.07 -17.02 15.24
CA ASP A 430 -24.05 -17.43 16.64
C ASP A 430 -24.98 -18.63 16.88
N ASN A 431 -26.14 -18.66 16.23
CA ASN A 431 -27.10 -19.77 16.32
C ASN A 431 -26.79 -20.99 15.42
N THR A 432 -25.49 -21.23 15.14
CA THR A 432 -25.07 -22.29 14.21
C THR A 432 -25.49 -23.69 14.66
N GLU A 433 -25.44 -23.99 15.96
CA GLU A 433 -25.77 -25.34 16.43
C GLU A 433 -27.27 -25.59 16.37
N GLU A 434 -28.10 -24.58 16.66
CA GLU A 434 -29.55 -24.59 16.51
C GLU A 434 -29.96 -24.80 15.04
N ILE A 435 -29.26 -24.15 14.10
CA ILE A 435 -29.47 -24.38 12.67
C ILE A 435 -29.16 -25.84 12.31
N LYS A 436 -28.03 -26.38 12.76
CA LYS A 436 -27.64 -27.77 12.47
C LYS A 436 -28.65 -28.76 13.05
N GLU A 437 -29.14 -28.52 14.26
CA GLU A 437 -30.15 -29.35 14.91
C GLU A 437 -31.46 -29.33 14.14
N ALA A 438 -31.97 -28.14 13.79
CA ALA A 438 -33.21 -27.98 13.04
C ALA A 438 -33.17 -28.62 11.64
N LEU A 439 -32.00 -28.61 10.99
CA LEU A 439 -31.81 -29.23 9.68
C LEU A 439 -31.60 -30.75 9.78
N GLY A 440 -30.99 -31.23 10.84
CA GLY A 440 -30.58 -32.63 10.99
C GLY A 440 -29.46 -33.04 10.01
N ALA A 441 -28.92 -34.25 10.21
CA ALA A 441 -27.71 -34.71 9.54
C ALA A 441 -27.80 -34.79 8.00
N SER A 442 -29.00 -35.01 7.46
CA SER A 442 -29.21 -35.16 6.01
C SER A 442 -29.34 -33.82 5.28
N ARG A 443 -29.99 -32.82 5.89
CA ARG A 443 -30.21 -31.51 5.26
C ARG A 443 -29.09 -30.52 5.53
N VAL A 444 -28.43 -30.61 6.69
CA VAL A 444 -27.33 -29.69 7.04
C VAL A 444 -26.25 -29.66 5.97
N LYS A 445 -25.83 -30.83 5.46
CA LYS A 445 -24.84 -30.95 4.38
C LYS A 445 -25.30 -30.40 3.03
N LYS A 446 -26.61 -30.23 2.85
CA LYS A 446 -27.21 -29.77 1.59
C LYS A 446 -27.62 -28.32 1.61
N GLN A 447 -27.75 -27.71 2.79
CA GLN A 447 -28.28 -26.35 2.94
C GLN A 447 -27.30 -25.41 3.65
N PHE A 448 -26.34 -25.92 4.43
CA PHE A 448 -25.58 -25.09 5.35
C PHE A 448 -24.09 -25.41 5.31
N LEU A 449 -23.30 -24.46 4.80
CA LEU A 449 -21.84 -24.52 4.78
C LEU A 449 -21.27 -23.31 5.50
N VAL A 450 -20.54 -23.52 6.58
CA VAL A 450 -19.87 -22.44 7.29
C VAL A 450 -18.41 -22.76 7.53
N THR A 451 -17.54 -21.77 7.34
CA THR A 451 -16.13 -21.94 7.72
C THR A 451 -16.02 -21.99 9.25
N PRO A 452 -15.08 -22.79 9.81
CA PRO A 452 -14.94 -22.87 11.28
C PRO A 452 -14.57 -21.54 11.93
N LYS A 453 -13.84 -20.71 11.18
CA LYS A 453 -13.44 -19.35 11.52
C LYS A 453 -13.36 -18.55 10.22
N LYS A 454 -13.62 -17.26 10.33
CA LYS A 454 -13.48 -16.33 9.22
C LYS A 454 -12.10 -16.38 8.59
N MET A 455 -12.05 -16.79 7.33
CA MET A 455 -10.83 -17.14 6.62
C MET A 455 -10.73 -16.56 5.21
N GLY A 456 -11.69 -15.76 4.74
CA GLY A 456 -11.67 -15.17 3.39
C GLY A 456 -10.43 -14.32 3.09
N ALA A 457 -9.81 -13.72 4.12
CA ALA A 457 -8.56 -12.98 3.98
C ALA A 457 -7.30 -13.80 4.31
N GLN A 458 -7.43 -15.07 4.72
CA GLN A 458 -6.33 -15.89 5.22
C GLN A 458 -5.59 -16.61 4.08
N THR A 459 -5.02 -15.84 3.16
CA THR A 459 -4.11 -16.32 2.12
C THR A 459 -2.76 -15.64 2.24
N ALA A 460 -1.70 -16.30 1.76
CA ALA A 460 -0.36 -15.72 1.75
C ALA A 460 -0.32 -14.41 0.95
N GLN A 461 -1.03 -14.37 -0.18
CA GLN A 461 -1.13 -13.22 -1.08
C GLN A 461 -1.87 -12.06 -0.42
N ALA A 462 -3.04 -12.29 0.18
CA ALA A 462 -3.82 -11.22 0.82
C ALA A 462 -3.06 -10.58 1.99
N ASN A 463 -2.36 -11.40 2.78
CA ASN A 463 -1.50 -10.90 3.86
C ASN A 463 -0.36 -10.05 3.28
N SER A 464 0.36 -10.55 2.26
CA SER A 464 1.47 -9.83 1.65
C SER A 464 1.03 -8.49 1.04
N ASN A 465 -0.07 -8.49 0.28
CA ASN A 465 -0.64 -7.29 -0.33
C ASN A 465 -1.00 -6.24 0.74
N SER A 466 -1.63 -6.67 1.83
CA SER A 466 -2.04 -5.76 2.90
C SER A 466 -0.84 -5.14 3.64
N GLY A 467 0.19 -5.94 3.91
CA GLY A 467 1.42 -5.43 4.54
C GLY A 467 2.17 -4.44 3.64
N ILE A 468 2.33 -4.77 2.36
CA ILE A 468 2.97 -3.90 1.36
C ILE A 468 2.20 -2.59 1.18
N ALA A 469 0.87 -2.65 1.11
CA ALA A 469 0.04 -1.46 1.04
C ALA A 469 0.16 -0.59 2.29
N ALA A 470 0.27 -1.21 3.48
CA ALA A 470 0.46 -0.48 4.72
C ALA A 470 1.79 0.30 4.74
N ALA A 471 2.88 -0.34 4.29
CA ALA A 471 4.17 0.33 4.15
C ALA A 471 4.12 1.55 3.20
N LYS A 472 3.46 1.39 2.04
CA LYS A 472 3.28 2.48 1.07
C LYS A 472 2.43 3.63 1.64
N GLN A 473 1.39 3.33 2.38
CA GLN A 473 0.57 4.33 3.05
C GLN A 473 1.35 5.13 4.10
N ILE A 474 2.21 4.47 4.89
CA ILE A 474 3.09 5.15 5.86
C ILE A 474 4.07 6.08 5.14
N VAL A 475 4.64 5.62 4.02
CA VAL A 475 5.49 6.46 3.17
C VAL A 475 4.74 7.70 2.67
N GLU A 476 3.52 7.52 2.16
CA GLU A 476 2.67 8.60 1.66
C GLU A 476 2.27 9.59 2.77
N PHE A 477 1.99 9.07 3.97
CA PHE A 477 1.70 9.85 5.16
C PHE A 477 2.88 10.77 5.52
N PHE A 478 4.10 10.24 5.66
CA PHE A 478 5.26 11.06 6.04
C PHE A 478 5.77 11.99 4.93
N ARG A 479 5.56 11.65 3.65
CA ARG A 479 6.00 12.51 2.54
C ARG A 479 5.06 13.68 2.26
N GLY A 480 3.76 13.51 2.45
CA GLY A 480 2.77 14.46 1.95
C GLY A 480 1.53 14.63 2.82
N GLY A 481 1.50 14.03 4.02
CA GLY A 481 0.34 14.09 4.91
C GLY A 481 -0.91 13.40 4.33
N LEU A 482 -0.72 12.43 3.42
CA LEU A 482 -1.85 11.75 2.78
C LEU A 482 -2.57 10.82 3.76
N VAL A 483 -3.87 11.06 3.95
CA VAL A 483 -4.75 10.31 4.88
C VAL A 483 -5.93 9.65 4.16
N LYS A 484 -5.73 9.20 2.92
CA LYS A 484 -6.79 8.69 2.03
C LYS A 484 -7.62 7.54 2.63
N HIS A 485 -7.00 6.70 3.45
CA HIS A 485 -7.62 5.50 4.03
C HIS A 485 -7.81 5.60 5.54
N GLN A 486 -7.86 6.82 6.07
CA GLN A 486 -8.12 7.07 7.48
C GLN A 486 -9.52 6.60 7.89
N VAL A 487 -9.60 5.94 9.04
CA VAL A 487 -10.86 5.38 9.58
C VAL A 487 -11.33 6.05 10.88
N ASN A 488 -10.47 6.84 11.54
CA ASN A 488 -10.84 7.62 12.74
C ASN A 488 -11.10 9.11 12.41
N ILE A 489 -11.85 9.80 13.28
CA ILE A 489 -12.33 11.17 13.03
C ILE A 489 -11.17 12.17 13.14
N ASN A 490 -11.15 13.21 12.29
CA ASN A 490 -10.17 14.31 12.35
C ASN A 490 -10.37 15.19 13.60
N GLY A 491 -9.74 14.82 14.70
CA GLY A 491 -9.58 15.70 15.87
C GLY A 491 -8.29 16.51 15.76
N LYS A 492 -8.38 17.73 15.20
CA LYS A 492 -7.27 18.66 14.91
C LYS A 492 -6.25 18.11 13.89
N HIS A 493 -5.72 19.00 13.06
CA HIS A 493 -4.76 18.66 12.00
C HIS A 493 -3.57 17.87 12.57
N PHE A 494 -3.37 16.64 12.08
CA PHE A 494 -2.24 15.75 12.36
C PHE A 494 -0.94 16.29 11.78
#